data_AF-A0A1I3TY71-F1
#
_entry.id   AF-A0A1I3TY71-F1
#
_cell.length_a   1.000
_cell.length_b   1.000
_cell.length_c   1.000
_cell.angle_alpha   90.00
_cell.angle_beta   90.00
_cell.angle_gamma   90.00
#
_symmetry.space_group_name_H-M   'P 1'
#
loop_
_entity.id
_entity.type
_entity.pdbx_description
1 polymer ?
#
loop_
_entity_poly.entity_id
_entity_poly.type
_entity_poly.pdbx_seq_one_letter_code
_entity_poly.pdbx_strand_id
1 'polypeptide(L)'
;MPIASAIVRYIGGEDASGQLYTGLNMGEDVVISRLIAAAYSVSGIDNVTIELSQDGSTWTSGNVAIAPQEVALTFYSLIEVYAA
;
A
#
# COMPACT_ATOMS: atom_id res chain seq x y z
N MET A 1 -12.40 -0.57 -9.65
CA MET A 1 -11.51 0.09 -8.67
C MET A 1 -10.08 -0.30 -9.01
N PRO A 2 -9.13 0.63 -9.10
CA PRO A 2 -7.74 0.30 -9.43
C PRO A 2 -7.00 -0.27 -8.21
N ILE A 3 -5.99 -1.12 -8.46
CA ILE A 3 -5.15 -1.75 -7.43
C ILE A 3 -4.54 -0.71 -6.51
N ALA A 4 -3.96 0.36 -7.08
CA ALA A 4 -3.36 1.44 -6.31
C ALA A 4 -4.34 2.08 -5.30
N SER A 5 -5.62 2.25 -5.64
CA SER A 5 -6.62 2.72 -4.66
C SER A 5 -6.87 1.70 -3.54
N ALA A 6 -6.81 0.40 -3.80
CA ALA A 6 -6.94 -0.62 -2.76
C ALA A 6 -5.74 -0.58 -1.79
N ILE A 7 -4.54 -0.34 -2.31
CA ILE A 7 -3.31 -0.16 -1.52
C ILE A 7 -3.38 1.10 -0.65
N VAL A 8 -3.78 2.24 -1.23
CA VAL A 8 -3.95 3.49 -0.46
C VAL A 8 -5.00 3.32 0.65
N ARG A 9 -6.12 2.63 0.39
CA ARG A 9 -7.14 2.41 1.43
C ARG A 9 -6.64 1.56 2.58
N TYR A 10 -5.72 0.64 2.33
CA TYR A 10 -5.12 -0.18 3.37
C TYR A 10 -4.09 0.60 4.19
N ILE A 11 -3.11 1.22 3.53
CA ILE A 11 -2.02 1.93 4.22
C ILE A 11 -2.50 3.25 4.82
N GLY A 12 -3.27 4.02 4.06
CA GLY A 12 -3.70 5.38 4.39
C GLY A 12 -3.08 6.43 3.44
N GLY A 13 -3.72 7.58 3.34
CA GLY A 13 -3.34 8.70 2.48
C GLY A 13 -4.34 8.96 1.36
N GLU A 14 -3.88 9.46 0.21
CA GLU A 14 -4.75 10.00 -0.85
C GLU A 14 -4.84 9.10 -2.08
N ASP A 15 -6.07 8.77 -2.51
CA ASP A 15 -6.31 7.98 -3.71
C ASP A 15 -6.36 8.82 -5.00
N ALA A 16 -6.51 8.16 -6.15
CA ALA A 16 -6.58 8.83 -7.46
C ALA A 16 -7.72 9.85 -7.60
N SER A 17 -8.75 9.76 -6.77
CA SER A 17 -9.92 10.66 -6.79
C SER A 17 -9.75 11.84 -5.83
N GLY A 18 -8.60 11.96 -5.16
CA GLY A 18 -8.35 12.96 -4.12
C GLY A 18 -9.00 12.63 -2.78
N GLN A 19 -9.49 11.39 -2.61
CA GLN A 19 -10.12 10.99 -1.36
C GLN A 19 -9.06 10.53 -0.35
N LEU A 20 -9.09 11.14 0.83
CA LEU A 20 -8.21 10.77 1.94
C LEU A 20 -8.79 9.58 2.72
N TYR A 21 -7.94 8.59 2.97
CA TYR A 21 -8.23 7.43 3.82
C TYR A 21 -7.29 7.42 5.01
N THR A 22 -7.84 7.09 6.18
CA THR A 22 -7.05 7.00 7.41
C THR A 22 -6.11 5.80 7.39
N GLY A 23 -6.53 4.67 6.81
CA GLY A 23 -5.71 3.48 6.67
C GLY A 23 -5.31 2.85 8.00
N LEU A 24 -4.00 2.73 8.23
CA LEU A 24 -3.40 2.18 9.44
C LEU A 24 -3.38 3.20 10.58
N ASN A 25 -3.46 2.71 11.82
CA ASN A 25 -3.29 3.54 13.00
C ASN A 25 -1.80 3.80 13.30
N MET A 26 -1.55 4.74 14.22
CA MET A 26 -0.20 5.05 14.69
C MET A 26 0.47 3.82 15.31
N GLY A 27 1.71 3.55 14.89
CA GLY A 27 2.48 2.38 15.33
C GLY A 27 2.03 1.04 14.76
N GLU A 28 1.10 1.02 13.80
CA GLU A 28 0.78 -0.20 13.07
C GLU A 28 1.72 -0.41 11.89
N ASP A 29 2.33 -1.59 11.84
CA ASP A 29 3.20 -2.00 10.75
C ASP A 29 2.44 -2.18 9.44
N VAL A 30 3.11 -1.88 8.32
CA VAL A 30 2.60 -2.22 6.99
C VAL A 30 2.92 -3.68 6.72
N VAL A 31 1.88 -4.53 6.73
CA VAL A 31 2.03 -5.98 6.60
C VAL A 31 1.79 -6.41 5.15
N ILE A 32 2.78 -7.09 4.56
CA ILE A 32 2.72 -7.42 3.13
C ILE A 32 1.63 -8.42 2.78
N SER A 33 1.36 -9.38 3.66
CA SER A 33 0.27 -10.35 3.44
C SER A 33 -1.10 -9.69 3.41
N ARG A 34 -1.31 -8.62 4.17
CA ARG A 34 -2.56 -7.82 4.14
C ARG A 34 -2.67 -6.98 2.87
N LEU A 35 -1.55 -6.41 2.40
CA LEU A 35 -1.49 -5.73 1.10
C LEU A 35 -1.84 -6.65 -0.06
N ILE A 36 -1.27 -7.86 -0.07
CA ILE A 36 -1.55 -8.87 -1.08
C ILE A 36 -3.03 -9.25 -1.03
N ALA A 37 -3.61 -9.47 0.16
CA ALA A 37 -5.04 -9.73 0.31
C ALA A 37 -5.90 -8.56 -0.20
N ALA A 38 -5.50 -7.31 0.04
CA ALA A 38 -6.18 -6.13 -0.48
C ALA A 38 -6.09 -6.05 -2.01
N ALA A 39 -4.95 -6.38 -2.61
CA ALA A 39 -4.80 -6.45 -4.06
C ALA A 39 -5.75 -7.52 -4.64
N TYR A 40 -5.75 -8.75 -4.11
CA TYR A 40 -6.64 -9.82 -4.58
C TYR A 40 -8.14 -9.55 -4.38
N SER A 41 -8.52 -8.55 -3.58
CA SER A 41 -9.91 -8.10 -3.51
C SER A 41 -10.39 -7.40 -4.80
N VAL A 42 -9.45 -6.96 -5.65
CA VAL A 42 -9.74 -6.39 -6.97
C VAL A 42 -9.92 -7.53 -7.96
N SER A 43 -11.09 -7.57 -8.60
CA SER A 43 -11.42 -8.56 -9.63
C SER A 43 -10.46 -8.48 -10.82
N GLY A 44 -10.00 -9.63 -11.31
CA GLY A 44 -9.15 -9.73 -12.50
C GLY A 44 -7.65 -9.80 -12.22
N ILE A 45 -7.24 -10.01 -10.97
CA ILE A 45 -5.85 -10.31 -10.62
C ILE A 45 -5.67 -11.82 -10.47
N ASP A 46 -4.83 -12.41 -11.32
CA ASP A 46 -4.42 -13.81 -11.21
C ASP A 46 -3.19 -13.97 -10.29
N ASN A 47 -2.23 -13.06 -10.40
CA ASN A 47 -1.03 -13.04 -9.56
C ASN A 47 -0.54 -11.60 -9.39
N VAL A 48 0.00 -11.28 -8.22
CA VAL A 48 0.57 -9.96 -7.90
C VAL A 48 1.82 -10.12 -7.05
N THR A 49 2.87 -9.40 -7.43
CA THR A 49 4.05 -9.17 -6.59
C THR A 49 3.96 -7.73 -6.09
N ILE A 50 4.10 -7.55 -4.77
CA ILE A 50 4.10 -6.24 -4.13
C ILE A 50 5.47 -6.06 -3.49
N GLU A 51 6.06 -4.89 -3.69
CA GLU A 51 7.29 -4.46 -3.03
C GLU A 51 7.02 -3.11 -2.37
N LEU A 52 7.63 -2.90 -1.21
CA LEU A 52 7.48 -1.69 -0.41
C LEU A 52 8.82 -0.99 -0.27
N SER A 53 8.76 0.33 -0.23
CA SER A 53 9.92 1.19 0.00
C SER A 53 9.54 2.35 0.90
N GLN A 54 10.46 2.76 1.78
CA GLN A 54 10.33 3.97 2.62
C GLN A 54 11.12 5.15 2.06
N ASP A 55 12.15 4.88 1.25
CA ASP A 55 13.11 5.87 0.73
C ASP A 55 12.99 6.05 -0.80
N GLY A 56 12.12 5.29 -1.46
CA GLY A 56 11.96 5.28 -2.93
C GLY A 56 13.14 4.63 -3.68
N SER A 57 14.13 4.09 -2.97
CA SER A 57 15.37 3.56 -3.54
C SER A 57 15.56 2.08 -3.22
N THR A 58 15.18 1.66 -2.02
CA THR A 58 15.29 0.30 -1.51
C THR A 58 13.91 -0.33 -1.49
N TRP A 59 13.71 -1.37 -2.30
CA TRP A 59 12.45 -2.09 -2.42
C TRP A 59 12.56 -3.47 -1.77
N THR A 60 11.57 -3.83 -0.97
CA THR A 60 11.56 -5.07 -0.19
C THR A 60 10.19 -5.72 -0.24
N SER A 61 10.15 -7.05 -0.32
CA SER A 61 8.94 -7.88 -0.21
C SER A 61 8.64 -8.31 1.24
N GLY A 62 9.18 -7.57 2.21
CA GLY A 62 8.93 -7.75 3.64
C GLY A 62 7.92 -6.76 4.21
N ASN A 63 7.56 -6.97 5.48
CA ASN A 63 6.79 -5.99 6.24
C ASN A 63 7.64 -4.75 6.51
N VAL A 64 6.99 -3.60 6.60
CA VAL A 64 7.62 -2.35 7.00
C VAL A 64 7.21 -2.04 8.43
N ALA A 65 8.19 -2.03 9.33
CA ALA A 65 7.97 -1.67 10.73
C ALA A 65 7.77 -0.16 10.86
N ILE A 66 6.76 0.25 11.62
CA ILE A 66 6.44 1.66 11.87
C ILE A 66 6.63 1.96 13.34
N ALA A 67 7.33 3.03 13.68
CA ALA A 67 7.57 3.35 15.08
C ALA A 67 6.25 3.70 15.80
N PRO A 68 6.14 3.49 17.13
CA PRO A 68 4.90 3.74 17.87
C PRO A 68 4.36 5.19 17.81
N GLN A 69 5.18 6.15 17.37
CA GLN A 69 4.83 7.57 17.24
C GLN A 69 4.71 8.01 15.76
N GLU A 70 4.73 7.06 14.84
CA GLU A 70 4.66 7.28 13.40
C GLU A 70 3.40 6.66 12.82
N VAL A 71 2.94 7.20 11.69
CA VAL A 71 1.81 6.69 10.92
C VAL A 71 2.29 6.46 9.50
N ALA A 72 2.03 5.27 8.96
CA ALA A 72 2.31 4.98 7.56
C ALA A 72 1.32 5.74 6.67
N LEU A 73 1.83 6.46 5.67
CA LEU A 73 1.02 7.16 4.67
C LEU A 73 1.61 6.90 3.29
N THR A 74 0.74 6.72 2.31
CA THR A 74 1.10 6.60 0.91
C THR A 74 0.20 7.47 0.04
N PHE A 75 0.64 7.74 -1.18
CA PHE A 75 -0.11 8.54 -2.15
C PHE A 75 -0.21 7.75 -3.44
N TYR A 76 -1.32 7.92 -4.15
CA TYR A 76 -1.50 7.30 -5.46
C TYR A 76 -0.33 7.59 -6.43
N SER A 77 0.28 8.78 -6.34
CA SER A 77 1.43 9.19 -7.16
C SER A 77 2.73 8.45 -6.87
N LEU A 78 2.84 7.78 -5.73
CA LEU A 78 4.02 6.98 -5.34
C LEU A 78 3.86 5.50 -5.71
N ILE A 79 2.72 5.11 -6.27
CA ILE A 79 2.42 3.72 -6.62
C ILE A 79 2.60 3.53 -8.12
N GLU A 80 3.52 2.65 -8.49
CA GLU A 80 3.70 2.23 -9.88
C GLU A 80 3.11 0.83 -10.07
N VAL A 81 2.36 0.65 -11.16
CA VAL A 81 1.73 -0.63 -11.49
C VAL A 81 2.25 -1.08 -12.85
N TYR A 82 2.85 -2.26 -12.88
CA TYR A 82 3.35 -2.90 -14.08
C TYR A 82 2.44 -4.08 -14.43
N ALA A 83 1.85 -4.06 -15.62
CA ALA A 83 1.17 -5.23 -16.16
C ALA A 83 2.20 -6.09 -16.90
N ALA A 84 2.25 -7.37 -16.56
CA ALA A 84 3.06 -8.37 -17.26
C ALA A 84 2.30 -8.95 -18.47
#